data_AF-A0ABD6EZQ9-F1
#
_entry.id   AF-A0ABD6EZQ9-F1
#
_cell.length_a   1.000
_cell.length_b   1.000
_cell.length_c   1.000
_cell.angle_alpha   90.00
_cell.angle_beta   90.00
_cell.angle_gamma   90.00
#
_symmetry.space_group_name_H-M   'P 1'
#
loop_
_entity.id
_entity.type
_entity.pdbx_description
1 polymer ?
#
loop_
_entity_poly.entity_id
_entity_poly.type
_entity_poly.pdbx_seq_one_letter_code
_entity_poly.pdbx_strand_id
1 'polypeptide(L)'
;MEFISSAIVLIFVIGISSASRILVLVDSLNVRETHSIFLASLRDRGHEVTVKPADDQGLALQKYGNALYDNLIIFAPGVDEFGGNVNVKEITNFIDNGGNVLVAAGTHAGDALRELATENGFEFDEEKTVVIDHFNYDAVLVNFR
;
A
#
# COMPACT_ATOMS: atom_id res chain seq x y z
N MET A 1 -12.00 -25.06 -55.57
CA MET A 1 -11.00 -24.97 -54.49
C MET A 1 -10.40 -23.58 -54.55
N GLU A 2 -11.00 -22.63 -53.84
CA GLU A 2 -10.40 -21.29 -53.69
C GLU A 2 -10.30 -21.01 -52.20
N PHE A 3 -9.08 -20.69 -51.79
CA PHE A 3 -8.61 -20.72 -50.43
C PHE A 3 -9.19 -19.58 -49.61
N ILE A 4 -9.69 -19.98 -48.44
CA ILE A 4 -10.12 -19.21 -47.28
C ILE A 4 -9.21 -18.00 -47.06
N SER A 5 -9.70 -16.80 -47.39
CA SER A 5 -9.10 -15.53 -46.99
C SER A 5 -9.63 -15.20 -45.59
N SER A 6 -8.98 -15.74 -44.56
CA SER A 6 -9.24 -15.40 -43.17
C SER A 6 -7.98 -14.75 -42.60
N ALA A 7 -7.95 -13.42 -42.62
CA ALA A 7 -6.93 -12.64 -41.97
C ALA A 7 -7.11 -12.76 -40.45
N ILE A 8 -6.27 -13.58 -39.83
CA ILE A 8 -6.13 -13.64 -38.37
C ILE A 8 -5.45 -12.33 -37.96
N VAL A 9 -6.25 -11.38 -37.48
CA VAL A 9 -5.75 -10.21 -36.75
C VAL A 9 -5.32 -10.72 -35.38
N LEU A 10 -4.04 -11.06 -35.24
CA LEU A 10 -3.42 -11.30 -33.96
C LEU A 10 -3.29 -9.95 -33.25
N ILE A 11 -4.36 -9.52 -32.55
CA ILE A 11 -4.26 -8.45 -31.56
C ILE A 11 -3.39 -9.02 -30.44
N PHE A 12 -2.10 -8.74 -30.50
CA PHE A 12 -1.24 -8.83 -29.34
C PHE A 12 -1.72 -7.72 -28.39
N VAL A 13 -2.67 -8.06 -27.51
CA VAL A 13 -2.92 -7.26 -26.32
C VAL A 13 -1.64 -7.40 -25.52
N ILE A 14 -0.64 -6.57 -25.82
CA ILE A 14 0.40 -6.24 -24.86
C ILE A 14 -0.44 -5.69 -23.71
N GLY A 15 -0.62 -6.50 -22.66
CA GLY A 15 -1.20 -6.01 -21.43
C GLY A 15 -0.40 -4.78 -21.09
N ILE A 16 -1.01 -3.61 -21.22
CA ILE A 16 -0.38 -2.36 -20.85
C ILE A 16 -0.24 -2.51 -19.35
N SER A 17 0.95 -2.93 -18.90
CA SER A 17 1.34 -2.73 -17.52
C SER A 17 1.48 -1.22 -17.41
N SER A 18 0.36 -0.56 -17.14
CA SER A 18 0.32 0.88 -17.03
C SER A 18 1.21 1.23 -15.84
N ALA A 19 2.21 2.07 -16.09
CA ALA A 19 3.02 2.65 -15.06
C ALA A 19 2.10 3.41 -14.08
N SER A 20 1.76 2.77 -12.96
CA SER A 20 0.91 3.39 -11.94
C SER A 20 1.72 4.29 -11.03
N ARG A 21 1.09 5.36 -10.58
CA ARG A 21 1.63 6.28 -9.56
C ARG A 21 1.32 5.70 -8.18
N ILE A 22 2.35 5.46 -7.38
CA ILE A 22 2.25 4.85 -6.06
C ILE A 22 2.76 5.83 -5.01
N LEU A 23 1.90 6.16 -4.04
CA LEU A 23 2.31 6.86 -2.84
C LEU A 23 2.62 5.85 -1.73
N VAL A 24 3.81 5.93 -1.15
CA VAL A 24 4.23 5.11 -0.01
C VAL A 24 4.39 6.02 1.19
N LEU A 25 3.54 5.85 2.19
CA LEU A 25 3.62 6.51 3.48
C LEU A 25 4.49 5.69 4.41
N VAL A 26 5.46 6.34 5.05
CA VAL A 26 6.40 5.69 5.98
C VAL A 26 6.45 6.43 7.31
N ASP A 27 6.66 5.69 8.39
CA ASP A 27 6.89 6.26 9.72
C ASP A 27 8.25 6.98 9.80
N SER A 28 9.26 6.36 9.20
CA SER A 28 10.62 6.89 9.12
C SER A 28 11.18 6.71 7.73
N LEU A 29 11.95 7.68 7.25
CA LEU A 29 12.60 7.60 5.94
C LEU A 29 13.63 6.46 5.84
N ASN A 30 14.08 5.91 6.98
CA ASN A 30 14.93 4.72 7.03
C ASN A 30 14.26 3.49 6.37
N VAL A 31 12.93 3.46 6.27
CA VAL A 31 12.17 2.41 5.58
C VAL A 31 12.60 2.29 4.11
N ARG A 32 13.07 3.38 3.49
CA ARG A 32 13.59 3.35 2.11
C ARG A 32 14.79 2.43 1.94
N GLU A 33 15.63 2.32 2.99
CA GLU A 33 16.82 1.49 2.98
C GLU A 33 16.46 0.04 3.36
N THR A 34 15.70 -0.13 4.44
CA THR A 34 15.35 -1.47 4.97
C THR A 34 14.41 -2.25 4.04
N HIS A 35 13.55 -1.57 3.29
CA HIS A 35 12.62 -2.17 2.32
C HIS A 35 13.04 -1.89 0.87
N SER A 36 14.32 -1.61 0.64
CA SER A 36 14.87 -1.26 -0.67
C SER A 36 14.56 -2.29 -1.75
N ILE A 37 14.61 -3.60 -1.43
CA ILE A 37 14.28 -4.69 -2.38
C ILE A 37 12.82 -4.57 -2.86
N PHE A 38 11.89 -4.32 -1.94
CA PHE A 38 10.47 -4.17 -2.28
C PHE A 38 10.24 -2.93 -3.15
N LEU A 39 10.78 -1.78 -2.75
CA LEU A 39 10.66 -0.51 -3.49
C LEU A 39 11.35 -0.57 -4.86
N ALA A 40 12.50 -1.25 -4.97
CA ALA A 40 13.16 -1.51 -6.24
C ALA A 40 12.27 -2.37 -7.14
N SER A 41 11.68 -3.46 -6.62
CA SER A 41 10.79 -4.31 -7.41
C SER A 41 9.59 -3.56 -7.99
N LEU A 42 9.06 -2.55 -7.29
CA LEU A 42 7.98 -1.70 -7.79
C LEU A 42 8.46 -0.81 -8.95
N ARG A 43 9.64 -0.20 -8.80
CA ARG A 43 10.25 0.64 -9.85
C ARG A 43 10.67 -0.17 -11.07
N ASP A 44 11.18 -1.38 -10.87
CA ASP A 44 11.60 -2.29 -11.95
C ASP A 44 10.40 -2.75 -12.80
N ARG A 45 9.19 -2.79 -12.21
CA ARG A 45 7.94 -3.01 -12.94
C ARG A 45 7.43 -1.76 -13.67
N GLY A 46 8.12 -0.64 -13.58
CA GLY A 46 7.78 0.62 -14.25
C GLY A 46 6.84 1.54 -13.46
N HIS A 47 6.59 1.28 -12.17
CA HIS A 47 5.75 2.16 -11.35
C HIS A 47 6.50 3.42 -10.90
N GLU A 48 5.78 4.55 -10.83
CA GLU A 48 6.30 5.79 -10.26
C GLU A 48 6.08 5.77 -8.73
N VAL A 49 7.14 5.52 -7.97
CA VAL A 49 7.06 5.35 -6.51
C VAL A 49 7.50 6.63 -5.80
N THR A 50 6.54 7.32 -5.18
CA THR A 50 6.76 8.49 -4.32
C THR A 50 6.72 8.05 -2.86
N VAL A 51 7.79 8.27 -2.10
CA VAL A 51 7.84 7.93 -0.67
C VAL A 51 7.76 9.21 0.16
N LYS A 52 6.83 9.29 1.10
CA LYS A 52 6.66 10.44 2.01
C LYS A 52 6.46 10.00 3.47
N PRO A 53 6.87 10.83 4.44
CA PRO A 53 6.46 10.63 5.84
C PRO A 53 4.93 10.64 5.96
N ALA A 54 4.37 9.85 6.86
CA ALA A 54 2.92 9.80 7.08
C ALA A 54 2.35 11.07 7.74
N ASP A 55 3.20 11.87 8.38
CA ASP A 55 2.90 13.13 9.07
C ASP A 55 3.18 14.39 8.23
N ASP A 56 3.55 14.23 6.95
CA ASP A 56 3.85 15.36 6.05
C ASP A 56 2.60 16.23 5.81
N GLN A 57 2.69 17.53 6.14
CA GLN A 57 1.60 18.50 5.97
C GLN A 57 1.20 18.73 4.51
N GLY A 58 2.06 18.38 3.55
CA GLY A 58 1.80 18.48 2.12
C GLY A 58 1.12 17.24 1.51
N LEU A 59 0.63 16.30 2.32
CA LEU A 59 -0.04 15.10 1.84
C LEU A 59 -1.45 15.39 1.30
N ALA A 60 -1.73 14.84 0.12
CA ALA A 60 -3.04 14.85 -0.51
C ALA A 60 -3.15 13.63 -1.44
N LEU A 61 -4.28 12.93 -1.40
CA LEU A 61 -4.58 11.82 -2.33
C LEU A 61 -5.31 12.32 -3.58
N GLN A 62 -6.04 13.43 -3.45
CA GLN A 62 -6.82 14.03 -4.51
C GLN A 62 -6.67 15.55 -4.53
N LYS A 63 -6.78 16.14 -5.72
CA LYS A 63 -6.78 17.60 -5.91
C LYS A 63 -7.82 17.98 -6.96
N TYR A 64 -8.73 18.88 -6.59
CA TYR A 64 -9.83 19.32 -7.45
C TYR A 64 -10.67 18.16 -8.01
N GLY A 65 -10.91 17.12 -7.21
CA GLY A 65 -11.68 15.93 -7.60
C GLY A 65 -10.94 14.91 -8.47
N ASN A 66 -9.65 15.10 -8.74
CA ASN A 66 -8.83 14.12 -9.46
C ASN A 66 -7.82 13.44 -8.53
N ALA A 67 -7.68 12.12 -8.65
CA ALA A 67 -6.71 11.34 -7.90
C ALA A 67 -5.27 11.61 -8.37
N LEU A 68 -4.40 11.97 -7.41
CA LEU A 68 -2.98 12.24 -7.66
C LEU A 68 -2.16 10.95 -7.77
N TYR A 69 -2.66 9.86 -7.19
CA TYR A 69 -2.03 8.55 -7.15
C TYR A 69 -3.06 7.49 -7.55
N ASP A 70 -2.58 6.35 -8.05
CA ASP A 70 -3.44 5.22 -8.42
C ASP A 70 -3.41 4.13 -7.34
N ASN A 71 -2.31 4.06 -6.58
CA ASN A 71 -2.16 3.14 -5.44
C ASN A 71 -1.54 3.85 -4.23
N LEU A 72 -1.95 3.42 -3.04
CA LEU A 72 -1.46 3.87 -1.75
C LEU A 72 -0.87 2.68 -0.97
N ILE A 73 0.32 2.85 -0.42
CA ILE A 73 0.96 1.87 0.48
C ILE A 73 1.24 2.58 1.81
N ILE A 74 0.78 2.00 2.92
CA ILE A 74 0.96 2.55 4.25
C ILE A 74 1.88 1.62 5.04
N PHE A 75 3.16 2.02 5.12
CA PHE A 75 4.21 1.41 5.95
C PHE A 75 4.53 2.34 7.14
N ALA A 76 3.46 2.80 7.80
CA ALA A 76 3.52 3.64 8.98
C ALA A 76 2.69 2.98 10.09
N PRO A 77 3.19 1.90 10.70
CA PRO A 77 2.40 1.11 11.65
C PRO A 77 1.98 1.92 12.88
N GLY A 78 2.84 2.82 13.38
CA GLY A 78 2.58 3.63 14.57
C GLY A 78 1.94 4.99 14.31
N VAL A 79 1.27 5.19 13.17
CA VAL A 79 0.65 6.48 12.85
C VAL A 79 -0.68 6.66 13.58
N ASP A 80 -0.76 7.68 14.43
CA ASP A 80 -2.00 8.03 15.13
C ASP A 80 -2.90 8.91 14.26
N GLU A 81 -2.30 9.84 13.51
CA GLU A 81 -3.00 10.73 12.57
C GLU A 81 -2.15 10.95 11.31
N PHE A 82 -2.80 10.98 10.14
CA PHE A 82 -2.14 11.31 8.89
C PHE A 82 -1.97 12.83 8.73
N GLY A 83 -0.90 13.25 8.04
CA GLY A 83 -0.63 14.64 7.75
C GLY A 83 -1.47 15.25 6.62
N GLY A 84 -1.51 16.58 6.58
CA GLY A 84 -2.08 17.35 5.49
C GLY A 84 -3.60 17.19 5.36
N ASN A 85 -4.05 16.85 4.15
CA ASN A 85 -5.47 16.61 3.87
C ASN A 85 -5.83 15.13 3.90
N VAL A 86 -4.88 14.23 4.20
CA VAL A 86 -5.15 12.79 4.22
C VAL A 86 -5.73 12.43 5.58
N ASN A 87 -6.87 11.75 5.58
CA ASN A 87 -7.51 11.19 6.77
C ASN A 87 -8.19 9.87 6.39
N VAL A 88 -8.72 9.16 7.39
CA VAL A 88 -9.38 7.85 7.16
C VAL A 88 -10.50 7.97 6.13
N LYS A 89 -11.34 9.00 6.23
CA LYS A 89 -12.44 9.25 5.28
C LYS A 89 -11.96 9.49 3.85
N GLU A 90 -10.88 10.23 3.66
CA GLU A 90 -10.26 10.46 2.35
C GLU A 90 -9.68 9.16 1.77
N ILE A 91 -9.10 8.31 2.61
CA ILE A 91 -8.60 6.99 2.19
C ILE A 91 -9.77 6.06 1.82
N THR A 92 -10.86 6.05 2.60
CA THR A 92 -12.08 5.29 2.25
C THR A 92 -12.67 5.76 0.93
N ASN A 93 -12.79 7.08 0.74
CA ASN A 93 -13.22 7.65 -0.54
C ASN A 93 -12.26 7.27 -1.69
N PHE A 94 -10.96 7.22 -1.44
CA PHE A 94 -9.97 6.79 -2.44
C PHE A 94 -10.20 5.32 -2.85
N ILE A 95 -10.51 4.44 -1.89
CA ILE A 95 -10.88 3.05 -2.14
C ILE A 95 -12.18 2.97 -2.95
N ASP A 96 -13.21 3.72 -2.56
CA ASP A 96 -14.52 3.75 -3.26
C ASP A 96 -14.40 4.23 -4.71
N ASN A 97 -13.44 5.11 -4.99
CA ASN A 97 -13.14 5.61 -6.34
C ASN A 97 -12.22 4.67 -7.16
N GLY A 98 -11.92 3.47 -6.66
CA GLY A 98 -11.15 2.44 -7.36
C GLY A 98 -9.63 2.49 -7.13
N GLY A 99 -9.16 3.28 -6.16
CA GLY A 99 -7.77 3.28 -5.72
C GLY A 99 -7.42 2.05 -4.90
N ASN A 100 -6.23 1.49 -5.10
CA ASN A 100 -5.79 0.32 -4.32
C ASN A 100 -5.00 0.75 -3.09
N VAL A 101 -5.29 0.15 -1.93
CA VAL A 101 -4.59 0.44 -0.67
C VAL A 101 -3.96 -0.83 -0.13
N LEU A 102 -2.67 -0.78 0.20
CA LEU A 102 -1.94 -1.80 0.94
C LEU A 102 -1.52 -1.22 2.29
N VAL A 103 -1.95 -1.85 3.38
CA VAL A 103 -1.59 -1.44 4.75
C VAL A 103 -0.73 -2.52 5.39
N ALA A 104 0.37 -2.14 6.01
CA ALA A 104 1.14 -3.01 6.89
C ALA A 104 1.14 -2.43 8.31
N ALA A 105 0.61 -3.21 9.25
CA ALA A 105 0.64 -2.91 10.67
C ALA A 105 1.56 -3.90 11.40
N GLY A 106 2.07 -3.50 12.56
CA GLY A 106 2.88 -4.34 13.43
C GLY A 106 2.22 -4.55 14.79
N THR A 107 3.04 -4.83 15.80
CA THR A 107 2.60 -4.95 17.21
C THR A 107 2.11 -3.64 17.81
N HIS A 108 2.39 -2.52 17.14
CA HIS A 108 1.94 -1.18 17.49
C HIS A 108 1.20 -0.65 16.26
N ALA A 109 -0.11 -0.88 16.22
CA ALA A 109 -1.00 -0.30 15.21
C ALA A 109 -1.58 0.99 15.79
N GLY A 110 -1.22 2.13 15.21
CA GLY A 110 -1.73 3.44 15.63
C GLY A 110 -3.22 3.61 15.32
N ASP A 111 -3.83 4.61 15.95
CA ASP A 111 -5.29 4.80 15.94
C ASP A 111 -5.86 5.01 14.53
N ALA A 112 -5.16 5.76 13.65
CA ALA A 112 -5.58 5.94 12.27
C ALA A 112 -5.68 4.62 11.48
N LEU A 113 -4.81 3.64 11.76
CA LEU A 113 -4.89 2.33 11.10
C LEU A 113 -6.04 1.48 11.65
N ARG A 114 -6.33 1.58 12.95
CA ARG A 114 -7.47 0.90 13.59
C ARG A 114 -8.81 1.44 13.09
N GLU A 115 -8.91 2.75 12.97
CA GLU A 115 -10.11 3.39 12.43
C GLU A 115 -10.30 3.01 10.96
N LEU A 116 -9.25 3.09 10.13
CA LEU A 116 -9.30 2.66 8.73
C LEU A 116 -9.70 1.19 8.59
N ALA A 117 -9.19 0.33 9.47
CA ALA A 117 -9.58 -1.07 9.53
C ALA A 117 -11.07 -1.26 9.81
N THR A 118 -11.54 -0.60 10.86
CA THR A 118 -12.93 -0.67 11.32
C THR A 118 -13.90 -0.23 10.23
N GLU A 119 -13.59 0.87 9.52
CA GLU A 119 -14.38 1.38 8.40
C GLU A 119 -14.47 0.37 7.23
N ASN A 120 -13.48 -0.51 7.09
CA ASN A 120 -13.43 -1.56 6.06
C ASN A 120 -13.86 -2.94 6.59
N GLY A 121 -14.39 -3.01 7.82
CA GLY A 121 -14.99 -4.23 8.39
C GLY A 121 -14.00 -5.22 8.98
N PHE A 122 -12.78 -4.81 9.31
CA PHE A 122 -11.82 -5.62 10.07
C PHE A 122 -11.38 -4.89 11.34
N GLU A 123 -10.98 -5.65 12.36
CA GLU A 123 -10.60 -5.11 13.66
C GLU A 123 -9.18 -5.57 13.99
N PHE A 124 -8.32 -4.61 14.35
CA PHE A 124 -7.02 -4.91 14.93
C PHE A 124 -7.16 -5.15 16.42
N ASP A 125 -6.34 -6.05 16.94
CA ASP A 125 -6.25 -6.31 18.37
C ASP A 125 -5.62 -5.10 19.11
N GLU A 126 -5.66 -5.13 20.44
CA GLU A 126 -5.09 -4.10 21.30
C GLU A 126 -3.58 -3.92 21.06
N GLU A 127 -3.02 -2.81 21.53
CA GLU A 127 -1.58 -2.58 21.39
C GLU A 127 -0.76 -3.66 22.11
N LYS A 128 0.42 -3.96 21.56
CA LYS A 128 1.38 -4.92 22.13
C LYS A 128 0.88 -6.36 22.14
N THR A 129 -0.19 -6.64 21.41
CA THR A 129 -0.61 -8.00 21.08
C THR A 129 0.30 -8.58 20.00
N VAL A 130 0.51 -9.89 20.05
CA VAL A 130 1.38 -10.62 19.14
C VAL A 130 0.71 -11.93 18.77
N VAL A 131 0.91 -12.37 17.54
CA VAL A 131 0.48 -13.70 17.10
C VAL A 131 1.44 -14.73 17.69
N ILE A 132 0.93 -15.63 18.53
CA ILE A 132 1.71 -16.69 19.20
C ILE A 132 1.30 -18.05 18.64
N ASP A 133 2.25 -18.79 18.07
CA ASP A 133 2.11 -20.21 17.72
C ASP A 133 3.07 -21.05 18.58
N HIS A 134 2.55 -22.10 19.21
CA HIS A 134 3.32 -23.03 20.04
C HIS A 134 3.95 -24.19 19.25
N PHE A 135 3.52 -24.41 18.00
CA PHE A 135 3.97 -25.51 17.16
C PHE A 135 4.95 -25.05 16.08
N ASN A 136 4.69 -23.89 15.46
CA ASN A 136 5.51 -23.37 14.37
C ASN A 136 6.10 -22.00 14.73
N TYR A 137 7.07 -22.00 15.63
CA TYR A 137 7.86 -20.80 15.94
C TYR A 137 9.32 -21.00 15.53
N ASP A 138 9.97 -19.90 15.17
CA ASP A 138 11.41 -19.91 14.93
C ASP A 138 12.14 -19.89 16.29
N ALA A 139 12.76 -21.02 16.65
CA ALA A 139 13.51 -21.17 17.89
C ALA A 139 14.73 -20.23 18.00
N VAL A 140 15.23 -19.69 16.89
CA VAL A 140 16.37 -18.75 16.87
C VAL A 140 15.92 -17.35 17.27
N LEU A 141 14.73 -16.91 16.87
CA LEU A 141 14.20 -15.60 17.22
C LEU A 141 13.71 -15.51 18.67
N VAL A 142 13.26 -16.63 19.25
CA VAL A 142 12.72 -16.67 20.64
C VAL A 142 13.81 -16.55 21.72
N ASN A 143 15.07 -16.88 21.42
CA ASN A 143 16.17 -16.89 22.41
C ASN A 143 16.87 -15.52 22.64
N PHE A 144 16.41 -14.43 22.02
CA PHE A 144 17.00 -13.10 22.17
C PHE A 144 16.21 -12.15 23.11
N ARG A 145 15.40 -12.69 24.03
CA ARG A 145 14.78 -11.90 25.12
C ARG A 145 15.63 -11.89 26.38
#